data_AF-A0A543PE15-F1
#
_entry.id   AF-A0A543PE15-F1
#
_cell.length_a   1.000
_cell.length_b   1.000
_cell.length_c   1.000
_cell.angle_alpha   90.00
_cell.angle_beta   90.00
_cell.angle_gamma   90.00
#
_symmetry.space_group_name_H-M   'P 1'
#
loop_
_entity.id
_entity.type
_entity.pdbx_description
1 polymer ?
#
loop_
_entity_poly.entity_id
_entity_poly.type
_entity_poly.pdbx_seq_one_letter_code
_entity_poly.pdbx_strand_id
1 'polypeptide(L)'
;MQMRRNGSGTGLIDPVPLPDLSVIQGAVADAEWVLHAANQDLPCLAEIGLVPRRIFDTELAARLAGLPRVGLGAVVESLLGYSLQKGHSAADWSTRPLPEEWLVYAALDVEVLVDLRDALAAILDEQGKTEWARQEFEAILAAGPPAPRADPWRRTSGVHGLRSRRQLGMLRSLWEARDDMARRRDIAPGRVLPDSAMVSAVQADPVNEGALLELPVFRGRANRRLVATWFGAIARGKALPETELPLHSRSGDGPPPVNRWADRDPAAATRMQAARAGLAEISEKHSVPVENVLSPDLVRRIMWSPPELRDAATVAAALRAGGAREWQVELTLAVLTEAATRA
;
A
#
# COMPACT_ATOMS: atom_id res chain seq x y z
N MET A 1 -3.42 18.98 7.84
CA MET A 1 -3.19 19.11 6.39
C MET A 1 -2.24 20.27 6.16
N GLN A 2 -1.28 20.12 5.26
CA GLN A 2 -0.34 21.17 4.87
C GLN A 2 -0.53 21.51 3.39
N MET A 3 -0.47 22.79 3.05
CA MET A 3 -0.59 23.28 1.67
C MET A 3 0.33 24.47 1.43
N ARG A 4 0.82 24.60 0.21
CA ARG A 4 1.59 25.76 -0.23
C ARG A 4 1.18 26.16 -1.64
N ARG A 5 1.14 27.47 -1.89
CA ARG A 5 1.04 28.03 -3.24
C ARG A 5 1.91 29.28 -3.34
N ASN A 6 2.67 29.41 -4.43
CA ASN A 6 3.45 30.61 -4.70
C ASN A 6 2.55 31.86 -4.67
N GLY A 7 2.94 32.87 -3.90
CA GLY A 7 2.17 34.09 -3.66
C GLY A 7 1.10 34.00 -2.57
N SER A 8 0.73 32.81 -2.09
CA SER A 8 -0.21 32.62 -0.97
C SER A 8 0.47 32.16 0.32
N GLY A 9 1.72 31.69 0.24
CA GLY A 9 2.47 31.17 1.38
C GLY A 9 2.07 29.74 1.74
N THR A 10 2.42 29.34 2.97
CA THR A 10 2.18 28.01 3.51
C THR A 10 1.09 28.04 4.56
N GLY A 11 0.10 27.15 4.40
CA GLY A 11 -1.03 26.98 5.30
C GLY A 11 -0.99 25.62 5.98
N LEU A 12 -1.17 25.63 7.30
CA LEU A 12 -1.40 24.44 8.12
C LEU A 12 -2.85 24.46 8.58
N ILE A 13 -3.64 23.51 8.10
CA ILE A 13 -5.07 23.43 8.31
C ILE A 13 -5.36 22.22 9.20
N ASP A 14 -6.03 22.46 10.32
CA ASP A 14 -6.56 21.41 11.19
C ASP A 14 -7.89 20.88 10.60
N PRO A 15 -7.93 19.65 10.06
CA PRO A 15 -9.16 19.11 9.49
C PRO A 15 -10.15 18.62 10.55
N VAL A 16 -9.75 18.44 11.82
CA VAL A 16 -10.62 17.86 12.86
C VAL A 16 -11.90 18.69 13.08
N PRO A 17 -11.85 20.02 13.22
CA PRO A 17 -13.06 20.84 13.30
C PRO A 17 -13.68 21.17 11.93
N LEU A 18 -13.07 20.75 10.83
CA LEU A 18 -13.42 21.13 9.45
C LEU A 18 -13.69 19.87 8.59
N PRO A 19 -14.88 19.25 8.72
CA PRO A 19 -15.17 17.98 8.07
C PRO A 19 -15.30 18.07 6.54
N ASP A 20 -15.43 19.27 5.99
CA ASP A 20 -15.47 19.52 4.55
C ASP A 20 -14.59 20.73 4.20
N LEU A 21 -13.65 20.51 3.29
CA LEU A 21 -12.74 21.52 2.73
C LEU A 21 -12.99 21.73 1.23
N SER A 22 -14.17 21.38 0.71
CA SER A 22 -14.57 21.62 -0.69
C SER A 22 -14.40 23.09 -1.14
N VAL A 23 -14.47 24.06 -0.22
CA VAL A 23 -14.16 25.47 -0.50
C VAL A 23 -12.71 25.67 -0.97
N ILE A 24 -11.76 24.91 -0.40
CA ILE A 24 -10.37 24.91 -0.81
C ILE A 24 -10.22 24.24 -2.17
N GLN A 25 -10.92 23.12 -2.42
CA GLN A 25 -10.96 22.49 -3.74
C GLN A 25 -11.43 23.49 -4.81
N GLY A 26 -12.46 24.29 -4.52
CA GLY A 26 -12.94 25.35 -5.39
C GLY A 26 -11.89 26.44 -5.64
N ALA A 27 -11.13 26.83 -4.62
CA ALA A 27 -10.07 27.84 -4.73
C ALA A 27 -8.81 27.35 -5.47
N VAL A 28 -8.47 26.05 -5.35
CA VAL A 28 -7.39 25.42 -6.10
C VAL A 28 -7.79 25.21 -7.57
N ALA A 29 -9.08 24.97 -7.82
CA ALA A 29 -9.66 24.76 -9.14
C ALA A 29 -8.93 23.64 -9.90
N ASP A 30 -8.44 23.93 -11.12
CA ASP A 30 -7.75 22.95 -11.96
C ASP A 30 -6.23 22.92 -11.74
N ALA A 31 -5.67 23.65 -10.77
CA ALA A 31 -4.22 23.64 -10.54
C ALA A 31 -3.68 22.22 -10.27
N GLU A 32 -2.45 21.96 -10.69
CA GLU A 32 -1.75 20.70 -10.40
C GLU A 32 -1.41 20.64 -8.91
N TRP A 33 -1.70 19.50 -8.29
CA TRP A 33 -1.32 19.23 -6.90
C TRP A 33 0.02 18.50 -6.88
N VAL A 34 0.99 19.05 -6.17
CA VAL A 34 2.27 18.38 -5.96
C VAL A 34 2.22 17.61 -4.66
N LEU A 35 2.39 16.29 -4.73
CA LEU A 35 2.43 15.41 -3.57
C LEU A 35 3.72 14.58 -3.59
N HIS A 36 4.04 13.96 -2.46
CA HIS A 36 5.09 12.97 -2.36
C HIS A 36 4.44 11.67 -1.88
N ALA A 37 4.48 10.61 -2.70
CA ALA A 37 3.78 9.36 -2.40
C ALA A 37 2.24 9.53 -2.35
N ALA A 38 1.66 10.10 -3.41
CA ALA A 38 0.27 10.58 -3.47
C ALA A 38 -0.77 9.54 -3.02
N ASN A 39 -0.53 8.25 -3.29
CA ASN A 39 -1.40 7.14 -2.85
C ASN A 39 -1.65 7.09 -1.33
N GLN A 40 -0.77 7.69 -0.52
CA GLN A 40 -0.93 7.75 0.94
C GLN A 40 -1.91 8.85 1.37
N ASP A 41 -1.91 9.98 0.67
CA ASP A 41 -2.68 11.17 1.06
C ASP A 41 -4.04 11.26 0.36
N LEU A 42 -4.13 10.83 -0.91
CA LEU A 42 -5.35 10.99 -1.72
C LEU A 42 -6.62 10.42 -1.07
N PRO A 43 -6.62 9.23 -0.43
CA PRO A 43 -7.81 8.73 0.27
C PRO A 43 -8.28 9.66 1.39
N CYS A 44 -7.34 10.14 2.23
CA CYS A 44 -7.63 11.03 3.35
C CYS A 44 -8.11 12.42 2.88
N LEU A 45 -7.54 12.92 1.78
CA LEU A 45 -7.97 14.18 1.15
C LEU A 45 -9.40 14.08 0.61
N ALA A 46 -9.75 12.95 -0.01
CA ALA A 46 -11.09 12.72 -0.54
C ALA A 46 -12.16 12.70 0.56
N GLU A 47 -11.84 12.18 1.76
CA GLU A 47 -12.75 12.16 2.92
C GLU A 47 -13.17 13.56 3.39
N ILE A 48 -12.34 14.58 3.13
CA ILE A 48 -12.58 15.98 3.49
C ILE A 48 -12.91 16.86 2.26
N GLY A 49 -13.38 16.26 1.16
CA GLY A 49 -13.87 16.99 -0.02
C GLY A 49 -12.78 17.53 -0.96
N LEU A 50 -11.53 17.05 -0.84
CA LEU A 50 -10.41 17.43 -1.70
C LEU A 50 -10.10 16.31 -2.69
N VAL A 51 -10.40 16.54 -3.97
CA VAL A 51 -10.27 15.55 -5.04
C VAL A 51 -9.53 16.20 -6.22
N PRO A 52 -8.18 16.12 -6.24
CA PRO A 52 -7.39 16.75 -7.28
C PRO A 52 -7.66 16.10 -8.65
N ARG A 53 -7.71 16.92 -9.70
CA ARG A 53 -7.84 16.46 -11.10
C ARG A 53 -6.51 16.23 -11.79
N ARG A 54 -5.45 16.83 -11.27
CA ARG A 54 -4.09 16.75 -11.79
C ARG A 54 -3.14 16.67 -10.61
N ILE A 55 -2.18 15.74 -10.69
CA ILE A 55 -1.15 15.58 -9.68
C ILE A 55 0.23 15.49 -10.33
N PHE A 56 1.23 15.87 -9.57
CA PHE A 56 2.61 15.48 -9.77
C PHE A 56 3.09 14.75 -8.52
N ASP A 57 3.32 13.44 -8.62
CA ASP A 57 3.86 12.65 -7.52
C ASP A 57 5.39 12.63 -7.60
N THR A 58 6.03 13.35 -6.69
CA THR A 58 7.49 13.50 -6.64
C THR A 58 8.22 12.21 -6.25
N GLU A 59 7.61 11.29 -5.49
CA GLU A 59 8.23 9.98 -5.20
C GLU A 59 8.27 9.14 -6.48
N LEU A 60 7.15 9.08 -7.20
CA LEU A 60 7.04 8.30 -8.41
C LEU A 60 7.88 8.88 -9.55
N ALA A 61 7.88 10.22 -9.69
CA ALA A 61 8.78 10.91 -10.61
C ALA A 61 10.25 10.57 -10.32
N ALA A 62 10.67 10.57 -9.04
CA ALA A 62 12.03 10.20 -8.66
C ALA A 62 12.36 8.73 -9.00
N ARG A 63 11.41 7.80 -8.82
CA ARG A 63 11.56 6.39 -9.23
C ARG A 63 11.74 6.26 -10.75
N LEU A 64 10.91 6.94 -11.53
CA LEU A 64 11.01 6.94 -13.00
C LEU A 64 12.28 7.61 -13.51
N ALA A 65 12.75 8.65 -12.81
CA ALA A 65 14.00 9.33 -13.10
C ALA A 65 15.26 8.50 -12.72
N GLY A 66 15.08 7.36 -12.04
CA GLY A 66 16.16 6.44 -11.67
C GLY A 66 16.96 6.86 -10.44
N LEU A 67 16.39 7.68 -9.56
CA LEU A 67 17.08 8.09 -8.33
C LEU A 67 17.23 6.89 -7.37
N PRO A 68 18.40 6.72 -6.72
CA PRO A 68 18.67 5.58 -5.86
C PRO A 68 17.88 5.60 -4.54
N ARG A 69 17.48 6.79 -4.08
CA ARG A 69 16.65 7.01 -2.90
C ARG A 69 15.53 7.97 -3.27
N VAL A 70 14.30 7.57 -2.97
CA VAL A 70 13.10 8.28 -3.44
C VAL A 70 12.28 8.91 -2.32
N GLY A 71 12.65 8.72 -1.04
CA GLY A 71 11.98 9.41 0.06
C GLY A 71 12.27 10.91 0.06
N LEU A 72 11.28 11.72 0.43
CA LEU A 72 11.28 13.19 0.29
C LEU A 72 12.60 13.85 0.68
N GLY A 73 13.09 13.61 1.91
CA GLY A 73 14.34 14.22 2.38
C GLY A 73 15.56 13.86 1.53
N ALA A 74 15.63 12.63 0.99
CA ALA A 74 16.75 12.22 0.13
C ALA A 74 16.68 12.87 -1.26
N VAL A 75 15.48 13.01 -1.83
CA VAL A 75 15.29 13.64 -3.15
C VAL A 75 15.58 15.14 -3.04
N VAL A 76 15.06 15.80 -2.00
CA VAL A 76 15.29 17.21 -1.70
C VAL A 76 16.79 17.50 -1.49
N GLU A 77 17.48 16.67 -0.71
CA GLU A 77 18.93 16.77 -0.53
C GLU A 77 19.67 16.65 -1.87
N SER A 78 19.30 15.66 -2.69
CA SER A 78 20.01 15.38 -3.95
C SER A 78 19.78 16.42 -5.03
N LEU A 79 18.59 17.01 -5.13
CA LEU A 79 18.20 17.87 -6.24
C LEU A 79 18.19 19.36 -5.89
N LEU A 80 17.89 19.71 -4.63
CA LEU A 80 17.79 21.10 -4.17
C LEU A 80 18.93 21.49 -3.23
N GLY A 81 19.73 20.53 -2.74
CA GLY A 81 20.83 20.79 -1.82
C GLY A 81 20.40 21.13 -0.40
N TYR A 82 19.13 20.91 -0.05
CA TYR A 82 18.60 21.16 1.28
C TYR A 82 18.53 19.88 2.12
N SER A 83 18.88 20.00 3.40
CA SER A 83 18.68 18.92 4.37
C SER A 83 17.40 19.18 5.17
N LEU A 84 16.37 18.35 4.97
CA LEU A 84 15.17 18.43 5.78
C LEU A 84 15.46 18.02 7.23
N GLN A 85 14.89 18.77 8.17
CA GLN A 85 15.04 18.47 9.59
C GLN A 85 14.40 17.12 9.92
N LYS A 86 15.17 16.23 10.56
CA LYS A 86 14.66 14.93 11.02
C LYS A 86 13.77 15.15 12.25
N GLY A 87 12.55 14.65 12.23
CA GLY A 87 11.66 14.70 13.38
C GLY A 87 10.23 14.28 13.07
N HIS A 88 9.43 14.07 14.12
CA HIS A 88 7.95 14.04 14.17
C HIS A 88 7.14 13.17 13.19
N SER A 89 7.77 12.40 12.30
CA SER A 89 7.06 11.47 11.40
C SER A 89 6.24 10.41 12.14
N ALA A 90 6.63 10.05 13.37
CA ALA A 90 5.92 9.13 14.26
C ALA A 90 5.21 9.82 15.44
N ALA A 91 5.00 11.14 15.36
CA ALA A 91 4.29 11.90 16.39
C ALA A 91 2.78 11.58 16.41
N ASP A 92 2.15 11.81 17.56
CA ASP A 92 0.69 11.72 17.69
C ASP A 92 0.03 13.02 17.22
N TRP A 93 -0.19 13.14 15.91
CA TRP A 93 -0.77 14.32 15.26
C TRP A 93 -2.22 14.63 15.67
N SER A 94 -2.84 13.81 16.55
CA SER A 94 -4.11 14.14 17.20
C SER A 94 -3.95 15.13 18.38
N THR A 95 -2.71 15.36 18.83
CA THR A 95 -2.40 16.27 19.95
C THR A 95 -2.87 17.69 19.69
N ARG A 96 -3.51 18.34 20.67
CA ARG A 96 -3.90 19.76 20.61
C ARG A 96 -3.57 20.51 21.91
N PRO A 97 -3.02 21.74 21.86
CA PRO A 97 -2.48 22.39 20.64
C PRO A 97 -1.25 21.64 20.11
N LEU A 98 -0.98 21.77 18.81
CA LEU A 98 0.23 21.18 18.21
C LEU A 98 1.47 21.96 18.69
N PRO A 99 2.56 21.30 19.11
CA PRO A 99 3.83 21.95 19.41
C PRO A 99 4.39 22.71 18.21
N GLU A 100 5.06 23.83 18.46
CA GLU A 100 5.66 24.67 17.40
C GLU A 100 6.64 23.89 16.52
N GLU A 101 7.47 23.04 17.10
CA GLU A 101 8.38 22.15 16.37
C GLU A 101 7.66 21.24 15.35
N TRP A 102 6.43 20.81 15.64
CA TRP A 102 5.64 19.98 14.72
C TRP A 102 5.03 20.82 13.61
N LEU A 103 4.62 22.05 13.90
CA LEU A 103 4.13 22.99 12.89
C LEU A 103 5.25 23.34 11.89
N VAL A 104 6.45 23.62 12.39
CA VAL A 104 7.63 23.87 11.53
C VAL A 104 7.93 22.66 10.66
N TYR A 105 7.96 21.46 11.26
CA TYR A 105 8.18 20.22 10.51
C TYR A 105 7.13 20.02 9.39
N ALA A 106 5.84 20.17 9.70
CA ALA A 106 4.76 20.01 8.72
C ALA A 106 4.80 21.07 7.60
N ALA A 107 5.22 22.29 7.91
CA ALA A 107 5.38 23.34 6.91
C ALA A 107 6.54 23.03 5.95
N LEU A 108 7.69 22.59 6.48
CA LEU A 108 8.88 22.29 5.68
C LEU A 108 8.66 21.17 4.65
N ASP A 109 7.76 20.22 4.92
CA ASP A 109 7.43 19.15 3.97
C ASP A 109 6.77 19.68 2.68
N VAL A 110 6.12 20.86 2.71
CA VAL A 110 5.48 21.48 1.53
C VAL A 110 6.22 22.69 0.97
N GLU A 111 7.11 23.31 1.75
CA GLU A 111 7.93 24.46 1.31
C GLU A 111 8.71 24.18 0.02
N VAL A 112 9.20 22.94 -0.12
CA VAL A 112 10.13 22.52 -1.17
C VAL A 112 9.46 21.83 -2.36
N LEU A 113 8.18 21.48 -2.28
CA LEU A 113 7.56 20.56 -3.25
C LEU A 113 7.45 21.14 -4.65
N VAL A 114 7.17 22.44 -4.78
CA VAL A 114 7.05 23.09 -6.11
C VAL A 114 8.40 23.08 -6.82
N ASP A 115 9.47 23.48 -6.13
CA ASP A 115 10.83 23.47 -6.68
C ASP A 115 11.30 22.04 -7.01
N LEU A 116 10.95 21.08 -6.14
CA LEU A 116 11.24 19.66 -6.35
C LEU A 116 10.52 19.12 -7.59
N ARG A 117 9.26 19.50 -7.78
CA ARG A 117 8.47 19.16 -8.96
C ARG A 117 9.12 19.68 -10.23
N ASP A 118 9.56 20.94 -10.23
CA ASP A 118 10.20 21.54 -11.41
C ASP A 118 11.53 20.86 -11.75
N ALA A 119 12.36 20.56 -10.74
CA ALA A 119 13.61 19.83 -10.93
C ALA A 119 13.38 18.41 -11.48
N LEU A 120 12.41 17.67 -10.93
CA LEU A 120 12.08 16.32 -11.41
C LEU A 120 11.45 16.33 -12.81
N ALA A 121 10.61 17.32 -13.12
CA ALA A 121 10.03 17.48 -14.44
C ALA A 121 11.11 17.70 -15.50
N ALA A 122 12.12 18.53 -15.21
CA ALA A 122 13.25 18.75 -16.12
C ALA A 122 14.05 17.45 -16.36
N ILE A 123 14.35 16.69 -15.31
CA ILE A 123 15.06 15.40 -15.45
C ILE A 123 14.24 14.40 -16.28
N LEU A 124 12.94 14.29 -16.04
CA LEU A 124 12.07 13.40 -16.81
C LEU A 124 12.00 13.81 -18.28
N ASP A 125 11.98 15.11 -18.56
CA ASP A 125 11.98 15.63 -19.93
C ASP A 125 13.28 15.31 -20.66
N GLU A 126 14.43 15.56 -20.03
CA GLU A 126 15.75 15.19 -20.56
C GLU A 126 15.89 13.69 -20.84
N GLN A 127 15.23 12.85 -20.02
CA GLN A 127 15.22 11.39 -20.18
C GLN A 127 14.14 10.89 -21.16
N GLY A 128 13.28 11.76 -21.69
CA GLY A 128 12.17 11.39 -22.56
C GLY A 128 11.06 10.59 -21.86
N LYS A 129 10.89 10.77 -20.54
CA LYS A 129 9.96 10.04 -19.67
C LYS A 129 8.78 10.89 -19.18
N THR A 130 8.62 12.12 -19.67
CA THR A 130 7.49 13.01 -19.33
C THR A 130 6.14 12.32 -19.53
N GLU A 131 5.97 11.60 -20.65
CA GLU A 131 4.73 10.89 -20.95
C GLU A 131 4.51 9.67 -20.05
N TRP A 132 5.59 9.00 -19.62
CA TRP A 132 5.49 7.89 -18.67
C TRP A 132 4.93 8.40 -17.34
N ALA A 133 5.53 9.47 -16.81
CA ALA A 133 5.09 10.10 -15.57
C ALA A 133 3.63 10.58 -15.65
N ARG A 134 3.22 11.21 -16.76
CA ARG A 134 1.83 11.63 -16.97
C ARG A 134 0.86 10.46 -16.86
N GLN A 135 1.12 9.36 -17.56
CA GLN A 135 0.26 8.17 -17.52
C GLN A 135 0.23 7.53 -16.13
N GLU A 136 1.35 7.53 -15.42
CA GLU A 136 1.40 7.03 -14.04
C GLU A 136 0.56 7.89 -13.08
N PHE A 137 0.64 9.22 -13.18
CA PHE A 137 -0.13 10.14 -12.34
C PHE A 137 -1.64 10.01 -12.60
N GLU A 138 -2.04 9.86 -13.86
CA GLU A 138 -3.42 9.60 -14.24
C GLU A 138 -3.92 8.26 -13.70
N ALA A 139 -3.07 7.22 -13.75
CA ALA A 139 -3.42 5.92 -13.19
C ALA A 139 -3.61 5.97 -11.67
N ILE A 140 -2.82 6.77 -10.94
CA ILE A 140 -3.02 7.01 -9.50
C ILE A 140 -4.37 7.65 -9.25
N LEU A 141 -4.72 8.71 -9.98
CA LEU A 141 -6.00 9.40 -9.83
C LEU A 141 -7.19 8.50 -10.17
N ALA A 142 -7.05 7.65 -11.20
CA ALA A 142 -8.10 6.74 -11.65
C ALA A 142 -8.31 5.53 -10.72
N ALA A 143 -7.28 5.10 -9.98
CA ALA A 143 -7.36 3.91 -9.13
C ALA A 143 -8.38 4.04 -7.99
N GLY A 144 -8.60 5.27 -7.50
CA GLY A 144 -9.48 5.54 -6.36
C GLY A 144 -9.00 4.88 -5.05
N PRO A 145 -9.81 4.94 -3.98
CA PRO A 145 -9.46 4.31 -2.71
C PRO A 145 -9.43 2.78 -2.87
N PRO A 146 -8.43 2.09 -2.30
CA PRO A 146 -8.33 0.64 -2.41
C PRO A 146 -9.54 -0.03 -1.75
N ALA A 147 -10.10 -1.05 -2.42
CA ALA A 147 -11.19 -1.82 -1.87
C ALA A 147 -10.80 -2.48 -0.53
N PRO A 148 -11.74 -2.59 0.44
CA PRO A 148 -11.51 -3.34 1.66
C PRO A 148 -11.03 -4.76 1.36
N ARG A 149 -10.01 -5.21 2.08
CA ARG A 149 -9.50 -6.58 1.92
C ARG A 149 -10.55 -7.58 2.40
N ALA A 150 -10.70 -8.68 1.68
CA ALA A 150 -11.69 -9.72 1.99
C ALA A 150 -11.40 -10.54 3.27
N ASP A 151 -10.19 -10.46 3.85
CA ASP A 151 -9.79 -11.13 5.10
C ASP A 151 -8.60 -10.39 5.75
N PRO A 152 -8.78 -9.17 6.30
CA PRO A 152 -7.68 -8.38 6.86
C PRO A 152 -7.00 -9.07 8.05
N TRP A 153 -7.74 -9.88 8.81
CA TRP A 153 -7.24 -10.66 9.96
C TRP A 153 -6.10 -11.62 9.60
N ARG A 154 -5.99 -12.06 8.34
CA ARG A 154 -4.91 -12.95 7.87
C ARG A 154 -3.54 -12.28 7.83
N ARG A 155 -3.43 -10.96 8.00
CA ARG A 155 -2.16 -10.25 8.14
C ARG A 155 -1.65 -10.20 9.59
N THR A 156 -2.36 -10.81 10.53
CA THR A 156 -1.91 -10.88 11.93
C THR A 156 -0.53 -11.54 11.98
N SER A 157 0.43 -10.83 12.57
CA SER A 157 1.79 -11.31 12.72
C SER A 157 1.80 -12.59 13.57
N GLY A 158 2.44 -13.66 13.08
CA GLY A 158 2.46 -14.97 13.75
C GLY A 158 1.31 -15.92 13.38
N VAL A 159 0.39 -15.53 12.49
CA VAL A 159 -0.71 -16.39 12.01
C VAL A 159 -0.22 -17.73 11.42
N HIS A 160 0.98 -17.76 10.82
CA HIS A 160 1.59 -18.97 10.27
C HIS A 160 1.89 -20.04 11.33
N GLY A 161 1.95 -19.65 12.62
CA GLY A 161 2.07 -20.56 13.74
C GLY A 161 0.77 -21.32 14.06
N LEU A 162 -0.37 -20.91 13.49
CA LEU A 162 -1.68 -21.54 13.72
C LEU A 162 -1.93 -22.62 12.67
N ARG A 163 -2.06 -23.86 13.13
CA ARG A 163 -2.03 -25.06 12.28
C ARG A 163 -3.40 -25.71 12.07
N SER A 164 -4.43 -25.30 12.80
CA SER A 164 -5.79 -25.81 12.60
C SER A 164 -6.76 -24.72 12.12
N ARG A 165 -7.77 -25.12 11.33
CA ARG A 165 -8.87 -24.22 10.91
C ARG A 165 -9.65 -23.66 12.11
N ARG A 166 -9.71 -24.42 13.20
CA ARG A 166 -10.31 -24.01 14.48
C ARG A 166 -9.56 -22.82 15.10
N GLN A 167 -8.23 -22.90 15.14
CA GLN A 167 -7.38 -21.78 15.59
C GLN A 167 -7.57 -20.54 14.71
N LEU A 168 -7.72 -20.72 13.39
CA LEU A 168 -8.02 -19.61 12.48
C LEU A 168 -9.40 -18.99 12.76
N GLY A 169 -10.40 -19.81 13.09
CA GLY A 169 -11.73 -19.34 13.52
C GLY A 169 -11.65 -18.49 14.78
N MET A 170 -10.93 -18.96 15.80
CA MET A 170 -10.68 -18.22 17.04
C MET A 170 -9.95 -16.90 16.78
N LEU A 171 -8.89 -16.93 15.95
CA LEU A 171 -8.14 -15.72 15.59
C LEU A 171 -9.02 -14.71 14.85
N ARG A 172 -9.83 -15.14 13.87
CA ARG A 172 -10.73 -14.26 13.13
C ARG A 172 -11.68 -13.53 14.07
N SER A 173 -12.37 -14.27 14.94
CA SER A 173 -13.32 -13.67 15.89
C SER A 173 -12.64 -12.74 16.91
N LEU A 174 -11.42 -13.07 17.36
CA LEU A 174 -10.65 -12.20 18.25
C LEU A 174 -10.19 -10.92 17.54
N TRP A 175 -9.75 -11.03 16.29
CA TRP A 175 -9.37 -9.89 15.45
C TRP A 175 -10.56 -8.95 15.22
N GLU A 176 -11.75 -9.50 14.91
CA GLU A 176 -12.98 -8.72 14.71
C GLU A 176 -13.37 -7.95 15.97
N ALA A 177 -13.30 -8.60 17.14
CA ALA A 177 -13.58 -7.93 18.43
C ALA A 177 -12.58 -6.80 18.72
N ARG A 178 -11.31 -6.99 18.36
CA ARG A 178 -10.28 -5.96 18.48
C ARG A 178 -10.54 -4.78 17.55
N ASP A 179 -10.83 -5.07 16.28
CA ASP A 179 -11.09 -4.08 15.23
C ASP A 179 -12.31 -3.20 15.56
N ASP A 180 -13.38 -3.83 16.01
CA ASP A 180 -14.59 -3.18 16.50
C ASP A 180 -14.32 -2.24 17.70
N MET A 181 -13.53 -2.69 18.67
CA MET A 181 -13.13 -1.85 19.80
C MET A 181 -12.17 -0.72 19.41
N ALA A 182 -11.24 -0.99 18.49
CA ALA A 182 -10.30 0.00 17.96
C ALA A 182 -11.05 1.15 17.29
N ARG A 183 -12.02 0.84 16.41
CA ARG A 183 -12.89 1.84 15.77
C ARG A 183 -13.69 2.64 16.78
N ARG A 184 -14.37 1.99 17.73
CA ARG A 184 -15.18 2.70 18.74
C ARG A 184 -14.39 3.68 19.60
N ARG A 185 -13.12 3.37 19.85
CA ARG A 185 -12.24 4.16 20.71
C ARG A 185 -11.33 5.11 19.94
N ASP A 186 -11.40 5.07 18.61
CA ASP A 186 -10.52 5.80 17.70
C ASP A 186 -9.02 5.65 18.07
N ILE A 187 -8.58 4.40 18.22
CA ILE A 187 -7.16 4.09 18.50
C ILE A 187 -6.67 2.93 17.63
N ALA A 188 -5.37 2.92 17.33
CA ALA A 188 -4.76 1.86 16.55
C ALA A 188 -5.04 0.46 17.13
N PRO A 189 -5.43 -0.55 16.31
CA PRO A 189 -5.77 -1.88 16.80
C PRO A 189 -4.69 -2.55 17.67
N GLY A 190 -3.41 -2.35 17.36
CA GLY A 190 -2.30 -2.88 18.15
C GLY A 190 -2.21 -2.31 19.58
N ARG A 191 -2.71 -1.09 19.81
CA ARG A 191 -2.82 -0.47 21.15
C ARG A 191 -3.96 -1.06 21.96
N VAL A 192 -4.96 -1.63 21.29
CA VAL A 192 -6.06 -2.37 21.93
C VAL A 192 -5.58 -3.75 22.37
N LEU A 193 -5.07 -4.53 21.42
CA LEU A 193 -4.55 -5.87 21.66
C LEU A 193 -3.46 -6.21 20.62
N PRO A 194 -2.19 -6.42 21.03
CA PRO A 194 -1.12 -6.77 20.11
C PRO A 194 -1.37 -8.10 19.37
N ASP A 195 -0.89 -8.20 18.13
CA ASP A 195 -0.97 -9.42 17.32
C ASP A 195 -0.41 -10.65 18.05
N SER A 196 0.74 -10.50 18.71
CA SER A 196 1.37 -11.57 19.49
C SER A 196 0.49 -12.07 20.64
N ALA A 197 -0.29 -11.18 21.28
CA ALA A 197 -1.21 -11.55 22.33
C ALA A 197 -2.40 -12.35 21.80
N MET A 198 -2.93 -11.97 20.64
CA MET A 198 -3.99 -12.73 19.97
C MET A 198 -3.52 -14.13 19.59
N VAL A 199 -2.34 -14.24 18.96
CA VAL A 199 -1.78 -15.54 18.58
C VAL A 199 -1.50 -16.41 19.81
N SER A 200 -0.91 -15.84 20.86
CA SER A 200 -0.65 -16.56 22.12
C SER A 200 -1.93 -17.06 22.78
N ALA A 201 -3.00 -16.26 22.82
CA ALA A 201 -4.29 -16.68 23.38
C ALA A 201 -4.93 -17.82 22.58
N VAL A 202 -4.84 -17.75 21.25
CA VAL A 202 -5.35 -18.83 20.38
C VAL A 202 -4.55 -20.11 20.53
N GLN A 203 -3.22 -20.02 20.67
CA GLN A 203 -2.35 -21.18 20.89
C GLN A 203 -2.56 -21.83 22.27
N ALA A 204 -2.81 -21.02 23.30
CA ALA A 204 -3.06 -21.49 24.66
C ALA A 204 -4.44 -22.17 24.82
N ASP A 205 -5.40 -21.88 23.92
CA ASP A 205 -6.77 -22.39 23.94
C ASP A 205 -7.42 -22.38 25.34
N PRO A 206 -7.55 -21.20 25.99
CA PRO A 206 -8.02 -21.12 27.36
C PRO A 206 -9.44 -21.66 27.50
N VAL A 207 -9.68 -22.46 28.55
CA VAL A 207 -10.98 -23.10 28.82
C VAL A 207 -11.96 -22.19 29.57
N ASN A 208 -11.48 -21.09 30.16
CA ASN A 208 -12.27 -20.08 30.85
C ASN A 208 -11.52 -18.73 30.92
N GLU A 209 -12.20 -17.69 31.41
CA GLU A 209 -11.63 -16.35 31.59
C GLU A 209 -10.39 -16.34 32.50
N GLY A 210 -10.38 -17.16 33.55
CA GLY A 210 -9.24 -17.29 34.46
C GLY A 210 -7.98 -17.78 33.74
N ALA A 211 -8.10 -18.81 32.91
CA ALA A 211 -7.00 -19.33 32.10
C ALA A 211 -6.49 -18.28 31.09
N LEU A 212 -7.38 -17.45 30.52
CA LEU A 212 -6.97 -16.34 29.66
C LEU A 212 -6.17 -15.29 30.44
N LEU A 213 -6.59 -14.98 31.67
CA LEU A 213 -5.88 -14.04 32.56
C LEU A 213 -4.51 -14.52 33.00
N GLU A 214 -4.17 -15.81 32.86
CA GLU A 214 -2.80 -16.27 33.14
C GLU A 214 -1.79 -15.85 32.06
N LEU A 215 -2.25 -15.36 30.91
CA LEU A 215 -1.38 -14.90 29.84
C LEU A 215 -0.89 -13.45 30.10
N PRO A 216 0.42 -13.13 29.87
CA PRO A 216 1.02 -11.86 30.30
C PRO A 216 0.27 -10.59 29.88
N VAL A 217 -0.20 -10.51 28.64
CA VAL A 217 -0.89 -9.31 28.11
C VAL A 217 -2.30 -9.15 28.69
N PHE A 218 -2.94 -10.26 29.08
CA PHE A 218 -4.29 -10.28 29.63
C PHE A 218 -4.32 -10.02 31.15
N ARG A 219 -3.18 -10.23 31.85
CA ARG A 219 -2.97 -9.81 33.25
C ARG A 219 -3.02 -8.30 33.44
N GLY A 220 -2.67 -7.54 32.39
CA GLY A 220 -2.63 -6.07 32.44
C GLY A 220 -4.00 -5.47 32.76
N ARG A 221 -4.02 -4.39 33.57
CA ARG A 221 -5.26 -3.76 34.08
C ARG A 221 -6.28 -3.47 32.99
N ALA A 222 -5.86 -2.99 31.83
CA ALA A 222 -6.74 -2.67 30.71
C ALA A 222 -7.41 -3.93 30.13
N ASN A 223 -6.64 -4.97 29.80
CA ASN A 223 -7.18 -6.19 29.21
C ASN A 223 -7.94 -7.07 30.21
N ARG A 224 -7.57 -7.03 31.49
CA ARG A 224 -8.31 -7.73 32.55
C ARG A 224 -9.77 -7.28 32.63
N ARG A 225 -10.04 -5.98 32.46
CA ARG A 225 -11.42 -5.44 32.42
C ARG A 225 -12.21 -5.91 31.20
N LEU A 226 -11.52 -6.35 30.16
CA LEU A 226 -12.09 -6.77 28.87
C LEU A 226 -12.00 -8.29 28.67
N VAL A 227 -11.68 -9.05 29.74
CA VAL A 227 -11.46 -10.50 29.65
C VAL A 227 -12.68 -11.23 29.10
N ALA A 228 -13.89 -10.87 29.53
CA ALA A 228 -15.13 -11.46 29.03
C ALA A 228 -15.30 -11.22 27.52
N THR A 229 -14.93 -10.03 27.03
CA THR A 229 -14.97 -9.70 25.59
C THR A 229 -14.02 -10.60 24.80
N TRP A 230 -12.78 -10.76 25.29
CA TRP A 230 -11.74 -11.54 24.64
C TRP A 230 -12.02 -13.04 24.68
N PHE A 231 -12.37 -13.56 25.86
CA PHE A 231 -12.75 -14.95 26.02
C PHE A 231 -14.00 -15.27 25.22
N GLY A 232 -15.01 -14.41 25.24
CA GLY A 232 -16.21 -14.55 24.42
C GLY A 232 -15.90 -14.58 22.92
N ALA A 233 -14.95 -13.77 22.44
CA ALA A 233 -14.52 -13.80 21.04
C ALA A 233 -13.84 -15.12 20.67
N ILE A 234 -12.95 -15.62 21.54
CA ILE A 234 -12.29 -16.92 21.37
C ILE A 234 -13.34 -18.04 21.36
N ALA A 235 -14.27 -18.05 22.32
CA ALA A 235 -15.32 -19.04 22.43
C ALA A 235 -16.25 -19.05 21.19
N ARG A 236 -16.64 -17.88 20.68
CA ARG A 236 -17.40 -17.75 19.43
C ARG A 236 -16.66 -18.38 18.26
N GLY A 237 -15.40 -18.00 18.05
CA GLY A 237 -14.59 -18.56 16.96
C GLY A 237 -14.35 -20.08 17.10
N LYS A 238 -14.25 -20.58 18.34
CA LYS A 238 -14.14 -22.00 18.65
C LYS A 238 -15.44 -22.76 18.39
N ALA A 239 -16.61 -22.14 18.59
CA ALA A 239 -17.91 -22.76 18.43
C ALA A 239 -18.42 -22.81 16.98
N LEU A 240 -17.76 -22.13 16.03
CA LEU A 240 -18.15 -22.14 14.61
C LEU A 240 -18.28 -23.56 14.04
N PRO A 241 -19.30 -23.89 13.23
CA PRO A 241 -19.37 -25.19 12.58
C PRO A 241 -18.19 -25.37 11.59
N GLU A 242 -17.81 -26.62 11.30
CA GLU A 242 -16.68 -26.96 10.40
C GLU A 242 -16.82 -26.35 9.01
N THR A 243 -18.05 -26.10 8.54
CA THR A 243 -18.37 -25.44 7.28
C THR A 243 -18.05 -23.95 7.26
N GLU A 244 -18.06 -23.28 8.42
CA GLU A 244 -17.82 -21.83 8.56
C GLU A 244 -16.39 -21.49 8.98
N LEU A 245 -15.59 -22.50 9.34
CA LEU A 245 -14.20 -22.29 9.72
C LEU A 245 -13.37 -21.78 8.54
N PRO A 246 -12.49 -20.80 8.75
CA PRO A 246 -11.60 -20.33 7.70
C PRO A 246 -10.74 -21.46 7.13
N LEU A 247 -10.53 -21.44 5.81
CA LEU A 247 -9.53 -22.28 5.16
C LEU A 247 -8.12 -21.76 5.46
N HIS A 248 -7.13 -22.66 5.53
CA HIS A 248 -5.73 -22.30 5.74
C HIS A 248 -5.19 -21.41 4.62
N SER A 249 -5.40 -21.85 3.39
CA SER A 249 -5.23 -21.03 2.20
C SER A 249 -6.61 -20.79 1.63
N ARG A 250 -6.91 -19.54 1.25
CA ARG A 250 -7.91 -19.35 0.20
C ARG A 250 -7.31 -19.94 -1.07
N SER A 251 -8.13 -20.52 -1.94
CA SER A 251 -7.77 -20.59 -3.35
C SER A 251 -7.53 -19.13 -3.76
N GLY A 252 -6.26 -18.76 -3.95
CA GLY A 252 -5.95 -17.44 -4.47
C GLY A 252 -6.49 -17.37 -5.88
N ASP A 253 -7.08 -16.24 -6.25
CA ASP A 253 -7.43 -15.91 -7.65
C ASP A 253 -6.17 -15.59 -8.47
N GLY A 254 -5.06 -16.29 -8.20
CA GLY A 254 -3.76 -15.93 -8.71
C GLY A 254 -2.82 -17.13 -8.74
N PRO A 255 -1.73 -17.02 -9.50
CA PRO A 255 -0.82 -18.12 -9.69
C PRO A 255 -0.16 -18.55 -8.37
N PRO A 256 0.24 -19.83 -8.24
CA PRO A 256 0.96 -20.31 -7.07
C PRO A 256 2.27 -19.52 -6.87
N PRO A 257 2.91 -19.62 -5.69
CA PRO A 257 4.24 -19.06 -5.48
C PRO A 257 5.23 -19.51 -6.57
N VAL A 258 6.02 -18.56 -7.10
CA VAL A 258 6.90 -18.79 -8.27
C VAL A 258 7.91 -19.92 -8.04
N ASN A 259 8.35 -20.12 -6.80
CA ASN A 259 9.26 -21.22 -6.44
C ASN A 259 8.68 -22.63 -6.61
N ARG A 260 7.36 -22.77 -6.82
CA ARG A 260 6.69 -24.05 -7.09
C ARG A 260 6.33 -24.24 -8.56
N TRP A 261 6.68 -23.30 -9.44
CA TRP A 261 6.24 -23.36 -10.83
C TRP A 261 6.93 -24.50 -11.58
N ALA A 262 8.24 -24.69 -11.38
CA ALA A 262 8.98 -25.78 -12.04
C ALA A 262 8.35 -27.17 -11.79
N ASP A 263 7.81 -27.39 -10.59
CA ASP A 263 7.15 -28.67 -10.24
C ASP A 263 5.71 -28.78 -10.77
N ARG A 264 5.00 -27.65 -10.94
CA ARG A 264 3.57 -27.63 -11.29
C ARG A 264 3.30 -27.42 -12.77
N ASP A 265 4.06 -26.55 -13.40
CA ASP A 265 4.02 -26.20 -14.82
C ASP A 265 5.43 -25.73 -15.25
N PRO A 266 6.29 -26.65 -15.71
CA PRO A 266 7.62 -26.33 -16.19
C PRO A 266 7.62 -25.27 -17.29
N ALA A 267 6.61 -25.29 -18.17
CA ALA A 267 6.48 -24.31 -19.24
C ALA A 267 6.24 -22.91 -18.67
N ALA A 268 5.35 -22.76 -17.69
CA ALA A 268 5.17 -21.49 -16.98
C ALA A 268 6.46 -21.00 -16.34
N ALA A 269 7.27 -21.89 -15.77
CA ALA A 269 8.56 -21.54 -15.20
C ALA A 269 9.53 -21.01 -16.28
N THR A 270 9.62 -21.65 -17.44
CA THR A 270 10.42 -21.18 -18.59
C THR A 270 9.97 -19.79 -19.04
N ARG A 271 8.66 -19.58 -19.20
CA ARG A 271 8.08 -18.28 -19.57
C ARG A 271 8.45 -17.20 -18.55
N MET A 272 8.29 -17.49 -17.26
CA MET A 272 8.61 -16.54 -16.17
C MET A 272 10.09 -16.17 -16.14
N GLN A 273 10.99 -17.13 -16.37
CA GLN A 273 12.43 -16.89 -16.41
C GLN A 273 12.79 -15.96 -17.58
N ALA A 274 12.24 -16.22 -18.77
CA ALA A 274 12.45 -15.39 -19.95
C ALA A 274 11.91 -13.96 -19.77
N ALA A 275 10.68 -13.82 -19.25
CA ALA A 275 10.10 -12.52 -18.97
C ALA A 275 10.93 -11.72 -17.94
N ARG A 276 11.40 -12.38 -16.86
CA ARG A 276 12.27 -11.73 -15.86
C ARG A 276 13.57 -11.23 -16.45
N ALA A 277 14.22 -12.03 -17.29
CA ALA A 277 15.48 -11.63 -17.94
C ALA A 277 15.27 -10.38 -18.82
N GLY A 278 14.30 -10.42 -19.74
CA GLY A 278 14.07 -9.28 -20.63
C GLY A 278 13.55 -8.03 -19.92
N LEU A 279 12.73 -8.17 -18.87
CA LEU A 279 12.31 -7.02 -18.06
C LEU A 279 13.48 -6.42 -17.25
N ALA A 280 14.45 -7.23 -16.82
CA ALA A 280 15.66 -6.74 -16.15
C ALA A 280 16.53 -5.92 -17.13
N GLU A 281 16.68 -6.38 -18.38
CA GLU A 281 17.39 -5.63 -19.42
C GLU A 281 16.71 -4.28 -19.73
N ILE A 282 15.37 -4.25 -19.81
CA ILE A 282 14.60 -3.01 -19.98
C ILE A 282 14.80 -2.07 -18.79
N SER A 283 14.73 -2.62 -17.57
CA SER A 283 14.91 -1.88 -16.32
C SER A 283 16.29 -1.21 -16.27
N GLU A 284 17.36 -1.95 -16.62
CA GLU A 284 18.72 -1.42 -16.67
C GLU A 284 18.87 -0.36 -17.78
N LYS A 285 18.38 -0.63 -18.99
CA LYS A 285 18.46 0.28 -20.13
C LYS A 285 17.83 1.64 -19.85
N HIS A 286 16.68 1.64 -19.15
CA HIS A 286 15.94 2.86 -18.86
C HIS A 286 16.20 3.41 -17.46
N SER A 287 17.03 2.77 -16.64
CA SER A 287 17.25 3.14 -15.23
C SER A 287 15.94 3.31 -14.45
N VAL A 288 14.99 2.38 -14.64
CA VAL A 288 13.69 2.37 -13.92
C VAL A 288 13.56 1.04 -13.18
N PRO A 289 13.16 1.02 -11.89
CA PRO A 289 12.95 -0.23 -11.17
C PRO A 289 12.01 -1.18 -11.91
N VAL A 290 12.31 -2.48 -11.92
CA VAL A 290 11.56 -3.47 -12.71
C VAL A 290 10.07 -3.49 -12.33
N GLU A 291 9.74 -3.24 -11.07
CA GLU A 291 8.36 -3.14 -10.58
C GLU A 291 7.60 -1.91 -11.11
N ASN A 292 8.32 -0.86 -11.54
CA ASN A 292 7.77 0.33 -12.18
C ASN A 292 7.69 0.15 -13.71
N VAL A 293 8.55 -0.67 -14.30
CA VAL A 293 8.44 -1.09 -15.72
C VAL A 293 7.15 -1.88 -15.93
N LEU A 294 6.88 -2.87 -15.06
CA LEU A 294 5.61 -3.59 -15.07
C LEU A 294 5.32 -4.25 -13.71
N SER A 295 4.04 -4.27 -13.32
CA SER A 295 3.61 -4.93 -12.09
C SER A 295 4.07 -6.40 -12.02
N PRO A 296 4.82 -6.81 -10.98
CA PRO A 296 5.21 -8.20 -10.82
C PRO A 296 4.02 -9.16 -10.75
N ASP A 297 2.87 -8.72 -10.23
CA ASP A 297 1.66 -9.54 -10.21
C ASP A 297 1.11 -9.80 -11.61
N LEU A 298 1.08 -8.76 -12.45
CA LEU A 298 0.62 -8.86 -13.83
C LEU A 298 1.50 -9.80 -14.65
N VAL A 299 2.83 -9.67 -14.52
CA VAL A 299 3.78 -10.59 -15.18
C VAL A 299 3.52 -12.03 -14.74
N ARG A 300 3.37 -12.28 -13.43
CA ARG A 300 3.09 -13.63 -12.92
C ARG A 300 1.77 -14.18 -13.49
N ARG A 301 0.71 -13.39 -13.57
CA ARG A 301 -0.58 -13.85 -14.10
C ARG A 301 -0.48 -14.25 -15.58
N ILE A 302 0.11 -13.38 -16.41
CA ILE A 302 0.26 -13.63 -17.84
C ILE A 302 1.20 -14.80 -18.10
N MET A 303 2.31 -14.93 -17.35
CA MET A 303 3.25 -16.05 -17.56
C MET A 303 2.68 -17.39 -17.05
N TRP A 304 1.86 -17.37 -16.01
CA TRP A 304 1.19 -18.59 -15.52
C TRP A 304 0.07 -19.05 -16.45
N SER A 305 -0.78 -18.12 -16.89
CA SER A 305 -1.91 -18.40 -17.77
C SER A 305 -1.90 -17.41 -18.94
N PRO A 306 -1.02 -17.63 -19.94
CA PRO A 306 -0.95 -16.75 -21.10
C PRO A 306 -2.24 -16.84 -21.90
N PRO A 307 -2.60 -15.79 -22.67
CA PRO A 307 -3.72 -15.86 -23.59
C PRO A 307 -3.58 -17.03 -24.58
N GLU A 308 -4.71 -17.55 -25.07
CA GLU A 308 -4.71 -18.69 -26.02
C GLU A 308 -3.92 -18.36 -27.28
N LEU A 309 -4.18 -17.20 -27.87
CA LEU A 309 -3.35 -16.63 -28.93
C LEU A 309 -2.23 -15.82 -28.29
N ARG A 310 -0.99 -16.19 -28.60
CA ARG A 310 0.22 -15.60 -28.01
C ARG A 310 0.89 -14.61 -28.97
N ASP A 311 0.07 -13.92 -29.75
CA ASP A 311 0.52 -12.83 -30.62
C ASP A 311 0.57 -11.50 -29.85
N ALA A 312 1.24 -10.52 -30.44
CA ALA A 312 1.43 -9.21 -29.83
C ALA A 312 0.10 -8.49 -29.55
N ALA A 313 -0.92 -8.66 -30.40
CA ALA A 313 -2.21 -8.01 -30.19
C ALA A 313 -2.92 -8.53 -28.94
N THR A 314 -2.93 -9.85 -28.76
CA THR A 314 -3.62 -10.50 -27.64
C THR A 314 -2.85 -10.30 -26.33
N VAL A 315 -1.52 -10.35 -26.36
CA VAL A 315 -0.69 -10.04 -25.18
C VAL A 315 -0.85 -8.59 -24.75
N ALA A 316 -0.88 -7.63 -25.70
CA ALA A 316 -1.15 -6.23 -25.38
C ALA A 316 -2.53 -6.03 -24.75
N ALA A 317 -3.57 -6.70 -25.27
CA ALA A 317 -4.91 -6.65 -24.68
C ALA A 317 -4.92 -7.20 -23.25
N ALA A 318 -4.22 -8.30 -22.98
CA ALA A 318 -4.09 -8.87 -21.63
C ALA A 318 -3.34 -7.93 -20.67
N LEU A 319 -2.29 -7.25 -21.13
CA LEU A 319 -1.57 -6.25 -20.34
C LEU A 319 -2.46 -5.07 -19.96
N ARG A 320 -3.20 -4.51 -20.92
CA ARG A 320 -4.14 -3.40 -20.68
C ARG A 320 -5.26 -3.80 -19.72
N ALA A 321 -5.85 -4.98 -19.91
CA ALA A 321 -6.87 -5.51 -19.01
C ALA A 321 -6.35 -5.71 -17.58
N GLY A 322 -5.03 -5.93 -17.43
CA GLY A 322 -4.34 -5.99 -16.14
C GLY A 322 -3.91 -4.65 -15.55
N GLY A 323 -4.26 -3.52 -16.19
CA GLY A 323 -3.92 -2.17 -15.73
C GLY A 323 -2.51 -1.68 -16.08
N ALA A 324 -1.85 -2.32 -17.06
CA ALA A 324 -0.63 -1.76 -17.63
C ALA A 324 -0.95 -0.46 -18.39
N ARG A 325 -0.11 0.56 -18.20
CA ARG A 325 -0.21 1.82 -18.94
C ARG A 325 0.34 1.63 -20.36
N GLU A 326 -0.07 2.48 -21.31
CA GLU A 326 0.34 2.34 -22.71
C GLU A 326 1.86 2.36 -22.87
N TRP A 327 2.56 3.25 -22.15
CA TRP A 327 4.02 3.28 -22.20
C TRP A 327 4.67 1.96 -21.75
N GLN A 328 4.07 1.27 -20.76
CA GLN A 328 4.54 -0.03 -20.29
C GLN A 328 4.27 -1.13 -21.31
N VAL A 329 3.09 -1.09 -21.92
CA VAL A 329 2.71 -2.04 -22.99
C VAL A 329 3.70 -1.88 -24.15
N GLU A 330 3.88 -0.68 -24.68
CA GLU A 330 4.79 -0.39 -25.78
C GLU A 330 6.22 -0.86 -25.47
N LEU A 331 6.70 -0.60 -24.26
CA LEU A 331 8.07 -0.94 -23.85
C LEU A 331 8.29 -2.45 -23.66
N THR A 332 7.29 -3.17 -23.16
CA THR A 332 7.46 -4.57 -22.71
C THR A 332 6.86 -5.61 -23.66
N LEU A 333 6.04 -5.20 -24.64
CA LEU A 333 5.23 -6.11 -25.45
C LEU A 333 6.06 -7.16 -26.18
N ALA A 334 7.16 -6.75 -26.83
CA ALA A 334 8.01 -7.67 -27.59
C ALA A 334 8.58 -8.78 -26.69
N VAL A 335 9.20 -8.38 -25.57
CA VAL A 335 9.78 -9.30 -24.57
C VAL A 335 8.72 -10.25 -24.02
N LEU A 336 7.55 -9.74 -23.66
CA LEU A 336 6.51 -10.55 -23.04
C LEU A 336 5.80 -11.47 -24.02
N THR A 337 5.67 -11.06 -25.28
CA THR A 337 5.14 -11.92 -26.36
C THR A 337 6.09 -13.08 -26.61
N GLU A 338 7.39 -12.80 -26.78
CA GLU A 338 8.39 -13.85 -26.94
C GLU A 338 8.41 -14.80 -25.74
N ALA A 339 8.46 -14.24 -24.52
CA ALA A 339 8.41 -15.04 -23.31
C ALA A 339 7.15 -15.92 -23.23
N ALA A 340 5.97 -15.39 -23.61
CA ALA A 340 4.72 -16.14 -23.58
C ALA A 340 4.73 -17.36 -24.53
N THR A 341 5.46 -17.30 -25.64
CA THR A 341 5.55 -18.41 -26.61
C THR A 341 6.45 -19.55 -26.15
N ARG A 342 7.29 -19.36 -25.12
CA ARG A 342 8.19 -20.40 -24.64
C ARG A 342 7.43 -21.54 -23.93
N ALA A 343 7.97 -22.75 -24.10
CA ALA A 343 7.46 -24.00 -23.53
C ALA A 343 8.46 -24.61 -22.55
#